data_AF-A0A507ZWN9-F1
#
_entry.id   AF-A0A507ZWN9-F1
#
_cell.length_a   1.000
_cell.length_b   1.000
_cell.length_c   1.000
_cell.angle_alpha   90.00
_cell.angle_beta   90.00
_cell.angle_gamma   90.00
#
_symmetry.space_group_name_H-M   'P 1'
#
loop_
_entity.id
_entity.type
_entity.pdbx_description
1 polymer ?
#
loop_
_entity_poly.entity_id
_entity_poly.type
_entity_poly.pdbx_seq_one_letter_code
_entity_poly.pdbx_strand_id
1 'polypeptide(L)'
;MRQVFSSPRVENVEAVARLLAEAGIEVRITDGRSYRGNRRGNFSYRDSSGPKAAVWVVQSSDQVRAREILREAGLIDSTRQRDSFVANFREPEATTAGGDARQRRVVRIKYAMLVVLLIAAGALTVHMIRNRPQATGPAVSTPTIPQPLPERQEAREPFDGSIQPTLTAIAEAVFVHELGGVRLDIACMSVDGHDAPAPLIEAVQARLGDTGVQLVSSSNCERFADEDPGSRHRASGRPAMLVDVGRFRAHAADAGEVEYTAYHHRLFATYRTLEVRRIEGRWQVVKVLRGASI
;
A
#
# COMPACT_ATOMS: atom_id res chain seq x y z
N MET A 1 -32.91 18.56 0.68
CA MET A 1 -32.84 17.45 1.64
C MET A 1 -31.87 17.79 2.75
N ARG A 2 -32.19 17.48 4.01
CA ARG A 2 -31.30 17.76 5.15
C ARG A 2 -31.23 16.56 6.08
N GLN A 3 -30.03 16.25 6.54
CA GLN A 3 -29.79 15.16 7.48
C GLN A 3 -30.36 15.51 8.85
N VAL A 4 -31.09 14.57 9.45
CA VAL A 4 -31.70 14.72 10.78
C VAL A 4 -31.15 13.74 11.80
N PHE A 5 -30.67 12.57 11.35
CA PHE A 5 -30.13 11.54 12.23
C PHE A 5 -29.09 10.69 11.47
N SER A 6 -28.07 10.21 12.18
CA SER A 6 -27.14 9.19 11.67
C SER A 6 -26.69 8.27 12.78
N SER A 7 -26.54 6.99 12.46
CA SER A 7 -26.04 5.99 13.39
C SER A 7 -25.13 5.00 12.67
N PRO A 8 -24.10 4.46 13.35
CA PRO A 8 -23.36 3.31 12.84
C PRO A 8 -24.23 2.05 12.69
N ARG A 9 -25.34 1.95 13.44
CA ARG A 9 -26.26 0.81 13.37
C ARG A 9 -27.40 1.13 12.42
N VAL A 10 -27.48 0.38 11.32
CA VAL A 10 -28.49 0.54 10.27
C VAL A 10 -29.90 0.34 10.83
N GLU A 11 -30.08 -0.58 11.78
CA GLU A 11 -31.37 -0.86 12.42
C GLU A 11 -31.95 0.36 13.13
N ASN A 12 -31.09 1.19 13.75
CA ASN A 12 -31.51 2.41 14.43
C ASN A 12 -31.98 3.45 13.41
N VAL A 13 -31.27 3.57 12.28
CA VAL A 13 -31.63 4.50 11.19
C VAL A 13 -32.94 4.09 10.54
N GLU A 14 -33.18 2.80 10.34
CA GLU A 14 -34.46 2.28 9.84
C GLU A 14 -35.61 2.50 10.83
N ALA A 15 -35.37 2.30 12.13
CA ALA A 15 -36.38 2.58 13.15
C ALA A 15 -36.77 4.07 13.18
N VAL A 16 -35.78 4.96 13.06
CA VAL A 16 -36.02 6.40 12.97
C VAL A 16 -36.74 6.79 11.68
N ALA A 17 -36.37 6.18 10.55
CA ALA A 17 -37.07 6.42 9.30
C ALA A 17 -38.55 5.99 9.36
N ARG A 18 -38.85 4.85 10.01
CA ARG A 18 -40.23 4.41 10.26
C ARG A 18 -40.99 5.40 11.15
N LEU A 19 -40.39 5.83 12.26
CA LEU A 19 -40.99 6.83 13.17
C LEU A 19 -41.36 8.12 12.43
N LEU A 20 -40.47 8.63 11.58
CA LEU A 20 -40.71 9.86 10.82
C LEU A 20 -41.75 9.66 9.71
N ALA A 21 -41.74 8.50 9.04
CA ALA A 21 -42.74 8.15 8.03
C ALA A 21 -44.14 8.01 8.62
N GLU A 22 -44.28 7.41 9.81
CA GLU A 22 -45.54 7.30 10.56
C GLU A 22 -46.10 8.68 10.95
N ALA A 23 -45.23 9.66 11.19
CA ALA A 23 -45.62 11.05 11.43
C ALA A 23 -45.95 11.84 10.14
N GLY A 24 -45.96 11.17 8.98
CA GLY A 24 -46.26 11.76 7.69
C GLY A 24 -45.12 12.57 7.07
N ILE A 25 -43.87 12.35 7.50
CA ILE A 25 -42.70 13.07 7.00
C ILE A 25 -41.98 12.21 5.96
N GLU A 26 -41.77 12.76 4.77
CA GLU A 26 -41.06 12.07 3.69
C GLU A 26 -39.55 12.02 3.97
N VAL A 27 -39.01 10.80 4.05
CA VAL A 27 -37.61 10.54 4.40
C VAL A 27 -36.88 9.67 3.39
N ARG A 28 -35.57 9.86 3.30
CA ARG A 28 -34.63 9.09 2.48
C ARG A 28 -33.51 8.56 3.37
N ILE A 29 -33.22 7.27 3.27
CA ILE A 29 -32.07 6.64 3.95
C ILE A 29 -30.88 6.60 2.98
N THR A 30 -29.71 7.02 3.43
CA THR A 30 -28.42 6.78 2.75
C THR A 30 -27.60 5.77 3.54
N ASP A 31 -26.78 4.98 2.84
CA ASP A 31 -25.95 3.93 3.43
C ASP A 31 -26.76 2.92 4.26
N GLY A 32 -28.01 2.69 3.84
CA GLY A 32 -28.94 1.73 4.44
C GLY A 32 -28.64 0.28 4.06
N ARG A 33 -29.48 -0.65 4.52
CA ARG A 33 -29.32 -2.08 4.26
C ARG A 33 -29.42 -2.36 2.76
N SER A 34 -28.29 -2.66 2.12
CA SER A 34 -28.28 -3.07 0.71
C SER A 34 -28.66 -4.55 0.60
N TYR A 35 -29.54 -4.87 -0.35
CA TYR A 35 -30.00 -6.24 -0.63
C TYR A 35 -28.85 -7.20 -1.01
N ARG A 36 -27.69 -6.66 -1.42
CA ARG A 36 -26.46 -7.42 -1.76
C ARG A 36 -25.28 -7.14 -0.81
N GLY A 37 -25.53 -6.64 0.40
CA GLY A 37 -24.48 -6.26 1.36
C GLY A 37 -23.79 -7.46 2.01
N ASN A 38 -22.46 -7.41 2.04
CA ASN A 38 -21.57 -8.41 2.64
C ASN A 38 -21.94 -8.70 4.13
N ARG A 39 -21.67 -9.94 4.54
CA ARG A 39 -22.04 -10.53 5.85
C ARG A 39 -21.58 -9.64 7.01
N ARG A 40 -22.45 -9.49 8.03
CA ARG A 40 -22.30 -8.64 9.22
C ARG A 40 -20.87 -8.60 9.76
N GLY A 41 -20.16 -7.49 9.56
CA GLY A 41 -18.95 -7.17 10.34
C GLY A 41 -19.36 -6.80 11.76
N ASN A 42 -18.68 -7.36 12.77
CA ASN A 42 -18.94 -7.01 14.17
C ASN A 42 -18.56 -5.54 14.41
N PHE A 43 -19.50 -4.77 14.95
CA PHE A 43 -19.29 -3.37 15.31
C PHE A 43 -18.14 -3.24 16.33
N SER A 44 -17.08 -2.52 15.95
CA SER A 44 -15.93 -2.23 16.82
C SER A 44 -15.90 -0.74 17.18
N TYR A 45 -15.77 -0.42 18.47
CA TYR A 45 -15.63 0.97 18.94
C TYR A 45 -14.27 1.60 18.58
N ARG A 46 -13.30 0.80 18.09
CA ARG A 46 -11.96 1.28 17.71
C ARG A 46 -11.88 1.68 16.24
N ASP A 47 -12.88 1.34 15.44
CA ASP A 47 -12.96 1.70 14.03
C ASP A 47 -14.09 2.73 13.82
N SER A 48 -13.73 3.95 13.47
CA SER A 48 -14.66 5.07 13.26
C SER A 48 -14.78 5.47 11.78
N SER A 49 -14.15 4.71 10.87
CA SER A 49 -13.86 5.15 9.51
C SER A 49 -14.86 4.71 8.43
N GLY A 50 -15.84 3.85 8.75
CA GLY A 50 -16.84 3.37 7.80
C GLY A 50 -17.97 4.38 7.50
N PRO A 51 -18.63 4.29 6.32
CA PRO A 51 -19.79 5.11 6.00
C PRO A 51 -20.92 4.86 7.00
N LYS A 52 -21.48 5.95 7.57
CA LYS A 52 -22.56 5.88 8.57
C LYS A 52 -23.91 6.02 7.89
N ALA A 53 -24.82 5.08 8.18
CA ALA A 53 -26.20 5.19 7.76
C ALA A 53 -26.84 6.48 8.29
N ALA A 54 -27.60 7.16 7.44
CA ALA A 54 -28.20 8.45 7.77
C ALA A 54 -29.61 8.60 7.21
N VAL A 55 -30.47 9.31 7.96
CA VAL A 55 -31.82 9.69 7.54
C VAL A 55 -31.82 11.16 7.11
N TRP A 56 -32.34 11.40 5.92
CA TRP A 56 -32.52 12.70 5.31
C TRP A 56 -34.00 12.99 5.15
N VAL A 57 -34.43 14.19 5.52
CA VAL A 57 -35.79 14.65 5.21
C VAL A 57 -35.78 15.23 3.80
N VAL A 58 -36.73 14.80 2.97
CA VAL A 58 -36.84 15.22 1.57
C VAL A 58 -37.19 16.70 1.48
N GLN A 59 -38.27 17.09 2.17
CA GLN A 59 -38.78 18.45 2.22
C GLN A 59 -38.10 19.28 3.31
N SER A 60 -37.69 20.51 3.00
CA SER A 60 -37.01 21.38 3.98
C SER A 60 -37.94 21.91 5.07
N SER A 61 -39.24 22.06 4.76
CA SER A 61 -40.28 22.51 5.71
C SER A 61 -40.44 21.55 6.89
N ASP A 62 -40.32 20.24 6.65
CA ASP A 62 -40.55 19.21 7.65
C ASP A 62 -39.36 19.02 8.61
N GLN A 63 -38.24 19.72 8.37
CA GLN A 63 -37.03 19.55 9.17
C GLN A 63 -37.26 19.90 10.65
N VAL A 64 -37.97 20.98 10.94
CA VAL A 64 -38.23 21.44 12.31
C VAL A 64 -39.10 20.42 13.04
N ARG A 65 -40.18 19.98 12.37
CA ARG A 65 -41.11 18.98 12.89
C ARG A 65 -40.42 17.62 13.12
N ALA A 66 -39.58 17.18 12.19
CA ALA A 66 -38.78 15.95 12.35
C ALA A 66 -37.87 16.02 13.58
N ARG A 67 -37.24 17.18 13.83
CA ARG A 67 -36.40 17.37 15.03
C ARG A 67 -37.22 17.48 16.33
N GLU A 68 -38.48 17.90 16.26
CA GLU A 68 -39.35 17.86 17.44
C GLU A 68 -39.64 16.41 17.84
N ILE A 69 -40.09 15.60 16.88
CA ILE A 69 -40.41 14.18 17.07
C ILE A 69 -39.20 13.40 17.59
N LEU A 70 -38.00 13.64 17.03
CA LEU A 70 -36.78 12.98 17.49
C LEU A 70 -36.39 13.39 18.92
N ARG A 71 -36.76 14.59 19.37
CA ARG A 71 -36.49 15.05 20.73
C ARG A 71 -37.47 14.46 21.72
N GLU A 72 -38.75 14.40 21.35
CA GLU A 72 -39.80 13.72 22.12
C GLU A 72 -39.45 12.24 22.32
N ALA A 73 -38.86 11.61 21.30
CA ALA A 73 -38.35 10.23 21.37
C ALA A 73 -37.01 10.08 22.13
N GLY A 74 -36.43 11.17 22.64
CA GLY A 74 -35.15 11.15 23.38
C GLY A 74 -33.92 10.83 22.52
N LEU A 75 -34.02 10.91 21.19
CA LEU A 75 -32.95 10.56 20.25
C LEU A 75 -32.00 11.71 19.94
N ILE A 76 -32.43 12.95 20.19
CA ILE A 76 -31.59 14.14 20.06
C ILE A 76 -31.77 15.05 21.28
N ASP A 77 -30.67 15.61 21.77
CA ASP A 77 -30.70 16.54 22.88
C ASP A 77 -31.18 17.92 22.42
N SER A 78 -31.88 18.62 23.31
CA SER A 78 -32.41 19.94 22.99
C SER A 78 -31.24 20.93 22.82
N THR A 79 -31.17 21.60 21.68
CA THR A 79 -30.14 22.65 21.43
C THR A 79 -30.44 23.96 22.16
N ARG A 80 -31.45 23.99 23.04
CA ARG A 80 -31.67 25.08 23.99
C ARG A 80 -30.88 24.81 25.26
N GLN A 81 -29.61 25.21 25.20
CA GLN A 81 -28.96 26.03 26.22
C GLN A 81 -29.51 25.84 27.63
N ARG A 82 -28.96 24.87 28.38
CA ARG A 82 -28.79 25.09 29.81
C ARG A 82 -27.66 26.09 29.97
N ASP A 83 -28.01 27.22 30.55
CA ASP A 83 -27.13 28.33 30.83
C ASP A 83 -25.87 27.94 31.61
N SER A 84 -24.79 28.64 31.25
CA SER A 84 -23.62 28.98 32.06
C SER A 84 -22.79 27.85 32.68
N PHE A 85 -21.63 27.56 32.08
CA PHE A 85 -20.34 28.05 32.61
C PHE A 85 -19.26 27.96 31.50
N VAL A 86 -18.79 29.14 31.07
CA VAL A 86 -17.56 29.47 30.31
C VAL A 86 -17.24 28.76 28.99
N ALA A 87 -17.32 29.54 27.91
CA ALA A 87 -16.39 29.40 26.79
C ALA A 87 -15.02 29.95 27.21
N ASN A 88 -14.08 29.06 27.53
CA ASN A 88 -12.65 29.34 27.42
C ASN A 88 -12.09 28.41 26.35
N PHE A 89 -11.95 28.94 25.13
CA PHE A 89 -11.05 28.39 24.15
C PHE A 89 -9.61 28.56 24.67
N ARG A 90 -9.10 27.52 25.32
CA ARG A 90 -7.67 27.29 25.51
C ARG A 90 -7.48 25.79 25.56
N GLU A 91 -6.79 25.26 24.57
CA GLU A 91 -6.27 23.90 24.63
C GLU A 91 -5.53 23.74 25.97
N PRO A 92 -5.82 22.71 26.78
CA PRO A 92 -4.89 22.30 27.79
C PRO A 92 -3.73 21.64 27.04
N GLU A 93 -2.70 22.44 26.75
CA GLU A 93 -1.34 21.92 26.71
C GLU A 93 -1.15 21.21 28.05
N ALA A 94 -1.29 19.89 28.05
CA ALA A 94 -0.96 19.05 29.17
C ALA A 94 0.56 19.13 29.34
N THR A 95 1.02 20.20 29.99
CA THR A 95 2.34 20.28 30.62
C THR A 95 2.39 19.18 31.66
N THR A 96 2.78 17.99 31.22
CA THR A 96 3.20 16.89 32.09
C THR A 96 4.48 17.33 32.80
N ALA A 97 4.32 17.94 33.97
CA ALA A 97 5.38 18.24 34.95
C ALA A 97 5.97 16.98 35.61
N GLY A 98 6.19 15.93 34.81
CA GLY A 98 6.91 14.70 35.17
C GLY A 98 7.83 14.19 34.05
N GLY A 99 7.96 14.94 32.94
CA GLY A 99 8.72 14.55 31.75
C GLY A 99 10.23 14.82 31.81
N ASP A 100 10.68 15.75 32.65
CA ASP A 100 12.03 16.32 32.54
C ASP A 100 13.17 15.31 32.71
N ALA A 101 13.09 14.40 33.70
CA ALA A 101 14.15 13.43 33.93
C ALA A 101 14.18 12.32 32.86
N ARG A 102 13.00 11.88 32.39
CA ARG A 102 12.88 10.83 31.37
C ARG A 102 13.20 11.34 29.98
N GLN A 103 12.75 12.55 29.65
CA GLN A 103 13.03 13.22 28.37
C GLN A 103 14.51 13.60 28.26
N ARG A 104 15.15 14.08 29.35
CA ARG A 104 16.61 14.29 29.37
C ARG A 104 17.39 12.98 29.18
N ARG A 105 16.92 11.84 29.69
CA ARG A 105 17.55 10.52 29.44
C ARG A 105 17.39 10.08 27.98
N VAL A 106 16.18 10.21 27.41
CA VAL A 106 15.92 9.86 26.01
C VAL A 106 16.76 10.72 25.05
N VAL A 107 16.90 12.03 25.34
CA VAL A 107 17.74 12.92 24.54
C VAL A 107 19.23 12.56 24.66
N ARG A 108 19.74 12.21 25.85
CA ARG A 108 21.12 11.75 26.01
C ARG A 108 21.40 10.43 25.29
N ILE A 109 20.46 9.48 25.34
CA ILE A 109 20.57 8.21 24.61
C ILE A 109 20.59 8.45 23.10
N LYS A 110 19.72 9.35 22.60
CA LYS A 110 19.68 9.72 21.18
C LYS A 110 21.01 10.32 20.70
N TYR A 111 21.61 11.23 21.47
CA TYR A 111 22.91 11.82 21.10
C TYR A 111 24.08 10.84 21.27
N ALA A 112 24.05 9.97 22.29
CA ALA A 112 25.06 8.91 22.45
C ALA A 112 25.04 7.94 21.25
N MET A 113 23.85 7.57 20.76
CA MET A 113 23.71 6.71 19.59
C MET A 113 24.25 7.37 18.31
N LEU A 114 24.03 8.69 18.13
CA LEU A 114 24.59 9.45 17.02
C LEU A 114 26.12 9.51 17.06
N VAL A 115 26.71 9.69 18.25
CA VAL A 115 28.17 9.68 18.41
C VAL A 115 28.74 8.29 18.11
N VAL A 116 28.08 7.22 18.55
CA VAL A 116 28.49 5.83 18.22
C VAL A 116 28.39 5.57 16.71
N LEU A 117 27.33 6.05 16.04
CA LEU A 117 27.18 5.94 14.59
C LEU A 117 28.32 6.66 13.84
N LEU A 118 28.69 7.87 14.29
CA LEU A 118 29.79 8.63 13.71
C LEU A 118 31.14 7.94 13.90
N ILE A 119 31.38 7.35 15.08
CA ILE A 119 32.60 6.58 15.35
C ILE A 119 32.62 5.31 14.49
N ALA A 120 31.49 4.62 14.34
CA ALA A 120 31.39 3.41 13.51
C ALA A 120 31.60 3.72 12.03
N ALA A 121 31.01 4.79 11.51
CA ALA A 121 31.24 5.26 10.14
C ALA A 121 32.70 5.69 9.91
N GLY A 122 33.31 6.38 10.87
CA GLY A 122 34.73 6.72 10.85
C GLY A 122 35.65 5.49 10.86
N ALA A 123 35.35 4.49 11.70
CA ALA A 123 36.13 3.25 11.76
C ALA A 123 35.99 2.42 10.47
N LEU A 124 34.79 2.35 9.88
CA LEU A 124 34.54 1.62 8.63
C LEU A 124 35.27 2.24 7.44
N THR A 125 35.25 3.58 7.33
CA THR A 125 35.96 4.31 6.28
C THR A 125 37.48 4.17 6.41
N VAL A 126 38.04 4.27 7.62
CA VAL A 126 39.46 4.02 7.87
C VAL A 126 39.85 2.57 7.58
N HIS A 127 38.99 1.59 7.90
CA HIS A 127 39.24 0.19 7.59
C HIS A 127 39.23 -0.08 6.08
N MET A 128 38.29 0.51 5.33
CA MET A 128 38.25 0.41 3.87
C MET A 128 39.47 1.04 3.18
N ILE A 129 39.99 2.15 3.71
CA ILE A 129 41.19 2.79 3.16
C ILE A 129 42.44 1.96 3.47
N ARG A 130 42.52 1.34 4.66
CA ARG A 130 43.63 0.45 5.06
C ARG A 130 43.61 -0.91 4.36
N ASN A 131 42.43 -1.43 4.03
CA ASN A 131 42.26 -2.76 3.41
C ASN A 131 42.00 -2.71 1.90
N ARG A 132 42.45 -1.66 1.19
CA ARG A 132 42.48 -1.74 -0.28
C ARG A 132 43.39 -2.91 -0.69
N PRO A 133 42.87 -3.97 -1.33
CA PRO A 133 43.75 -5.00 -1.87
C PRO A 133 44.64 -4.34 -2.92
N GLN A 134 45.94 -4.42 -2.68
CA GLN A 134 46.97 -4.08 -3.66
C GLN A 134 46.73 -4.98 -4.89
N ALA A 135 46.48 -4.35 -6.04
CA ALA A 135 46.56 -5.05 -7.32
C ALA A 135 48.03 -5.38 -7.58
N THR A 136 48.44 -6.59 -7.20
CA THR A 136 49.75 -7.16 -7.49
C THR A 136 49.56 -8.49 -8.21
N GLY A 137 49.97 -8.55 -9.48
CA GLY A 137 50.22 -9.81 -10.17
C GLY A 137 49.87 -9.79 -11.67
N PRO A 138 50.81 -10.16 -12.56
CA PRO A 138 50.68 -9.99 -14.00
C PRO A 138 49.76 -11.03 -14.65
N ALA A 139 49.23 -10.63 -15.80
CA ALA A 139 48.41 -11.43 -16.69
C ALA A 139 49.09 -12.76 -17.07
N VAL A 140 48.49 -13.86 -16.63
CA VAL A 140 48.62 -15.16 -17.30
C VAL A 140 47.42 -15.26 -18.24
N SER A 141 47.70 -15.08 -19.53
CA SER A 141 46.74 -15.21 -20.61
C SER A 141 46.36 -16.68 -20.79
N THR A 142 45.29 -17.12 -20.13
CA THR A 142 44.57 -18.31 -20.56
C THR A 142 43.85 -17.97 -21.88
N PRO A 143 43.93 -18.80 -22.94
CA PRO A 143 43.26 -18.49 -24.19
C PRO A 143 41.76 -18.38 -23.96
N THR A 144 41.28 -17.15 -24.10
CA THR A 144 39.88 -16.77 -24.06
C THR A 144 39.20 -17.40 -25.27
N ILE A 145 38.36 -18.40 -25.03
CA ILE A 145 37.25 -18.71 -25.92
C ILE A 145 36.50 -17.38 -26.10
N PRO A 146 36.24 -16.89 -27.32
CA PRO A 146 35.53 -15.64 -27.52
C PRO A 146 34.19 -15.74 -26.80
N GLN A 147 34.04 -15.03 -25.68
CA GLN A 147 32.72 -14.74 -25.17
C GLN A 147 32.06 -13.87 -26.24
N PRO A 148 30.88 -14.26 -26.76
CA PRO A 148 30.13 -13.35 -27.60
C PRO A 148 29.93 -12.05 -26.81
N LEU A 149 30.05 -10.93 -27.51
CA LEU A 149 29.61 -9.62 -27.05
C LEU A 149 28.23 -9.75 -26.37
N PRO A 150 27.81 -8.80 -25.50
CA PRO A 150 26.44 -8.78 -24.99
C PRO A 150 25.48 -8.57 -26.16
N GLU A 151 25.15 -9.65 -26.85
CA GLU A 151 24.03 -9.82 -27.73
C GLU A 151 22.82 -9.59 -26.83
N ARG A 152 22.40 -8.32 -26.79
CA ARG A 152 21.01 -7.89 -26.78
C ARG A 152 20.09 -9.07 -26.44
N GLN A 153 19.82 -9.30 -25.15
CA GLN A 153 19.02 -10.44 -24.66
C GLN A 153 17.66 -10.52 -25.39
N GLU A 154 17.64 -11.28 -26.47
CA GLU A 154 16.44 -11.63 -27.25
C GLU A 154 15.86 -12.92 -26.69
N ALA A 155 14.55 -13.08 -26.84
CA ALA A 155 13.92 -14.34 -26.51
C ALA A 155 14.48 -15.43 -27.44
N ARG A 156 14.89 -16.55 -26.85
CA ARG A 156 15.42 -17.69 -27.60
C ARG A 156 14.26 -18.61 -28.00
N GLU A 157 14.43 -19.30 -29.12
CA GLU A 157 13.51 -20.36 -29.52
C GLU A 157 13.37 -21.43 -28.40
N PRO A 158 12.19 -22.03 -28.20
CA PRO A 158 11.03 -22.06 -29.12
C PRO A 158 9.97 -20.96 -28.88
N PHE A 159 9.40 -20.43 -29.96
CA PHE A 159 8.26 -19.48 -29.95
C PHE A 159 6.90 -20.19 -30.00
N ASP A 160 6.76 -21.27 -29.24
CA ASP A 160 5.59 -22.13 -29.22
C ASP A 160 4.58 -21.74 -28.11
N GLY A 161 4.82 -20.62 -27.44
CA GLY A 161 4.03 -20.17 -26.29
C GLY A 161 4.27 -20.99 -25.01
N SER A 162 5.29 -21.85 -24.97
CA SER A 162 5.74 -22.50 -23.74
C SER A 162 6.26 -21.48 -22.73
N ILE A 163 6.24 -21.86 -21.45
CA ILE A 163 6.79 -21.00 -20.39
C ILE A 163 8.31 -21.11 -20.46
N GLN A 164 8.96 -19.95 -20.61
CA GLN A 164 10.41 -19.78 -20.59
C GLN A 164 10.83 -18.98 -19.34
N PRO A 165 12.12 -19.06 -18.95
CA PRO A 165 12.67 -18.16 -17.94
C PRO A 165 12.50 -16.70 -18.33
N THR A 166 12.05 -15.89 -17.38
CA THR A 166 11.82 -14.47 -17.61
C THR A 166 13.16 -13.74 -17.76
N LEU A 167 13.34 -13.04 -18.89
CA LEU A 167 14.55 -12.25 -19.14
C LEU A 167 14.61 -11.07 -18.16
N THR A 168 15.80 -10.77 -17.62
CA THR A 168 16.02 -9.67 -16.68
C THR A 168 15.51 -8.34 -17.23
N ALA A 169 15.73 -8.06 -18.52
CA ALA A 169 15.27 -6.84 -19.18
C ALA A 169 13.74 -6.76 -19.30
N ILE A 170 13.04 -7.90 -19.43
CA ILE A 170 11.58 -7.96 -19.42
C ILE A 170 11.06 -7.69 -18.00
N ALA A 171 11.64 -8.35 -17.00
CA ALA A 171 11.30 -8.13 -15.60
C ALA A 171 11.44 -6.65 -15.21
N GLU A 172 12.56 -6.01 -15.56
CA GLU A 172 12.78 -4.57 -15.33
C GLU A 172 11.68 -3.72 -15.96
N ALA A 173 11.36 -3.97 -17.24
CA ALA A 173 10.33 -3.21 -17.96
C ALA A 173 8.95 -3.33 -17.31
N VAL A 174 8.57 -4.55 -16.89
CA VAL A 174 7.30 -4.80 -16.21
C VAL A 174 7.26 -4.13 -14.85
N PHE A 175 8.31 -4.26 -14.04
CA PHE A 175 8.36 -3.62 -12.73
C PHE A 175 8.28 -2.11 -12.81
N VAL A 176 9.03 -1.47 -13.71
CA VAL A 176 8.97 -0.01 -13.91
C VAL A 176 7.57 0.43 -14.33
N HIS A 177 6.89 -0.35 -15.19
CA HIS A 177 5.53 -0.05 -15.63
C HIS A 177 4.48 -0.18 -14.51
N GLU A 178 4.56 -1.23 -13.70
CA GLU A 178 3.51 -1.55 -12.71
C GLU A 178 3.74 -0.89 -11.34
N LEU A 179 4.99 -0.73 -10.90
CA LEU A 179 5.31 -0.25 -9.55
C LEU A 179 5.04 1.23 -9.33
N GLY A 180 4.92 2.03 -10.39
CA GLY A 180 4.50 3.43 -10.28
C GLY A 180 3.09 3.61 -9.69
N GLY A 181 2.25 2.56 -9.70
CA GLY A 181 0.90 2.57 -9.12
C GLY A 181 0.77 1.87 -7.77
N VAL A 182 1.87 1.37 -7.19
CA VAL A 182 1.80 0.63 -5.91
C VAL A 182 1.51 1.60 -4.76
N ARG A 183 0.49 1.25 -3.96
CA ARG A 183 -0.02 2.07 -2.85
C ARG A 183 0.70 1.87 -1.51
N LEU A 184 1.68 0.98 -1.48
CA LEU A 184 2.43 0.62 -0.27
C LEU A 184 3.89 1.05 -0.40
N ASP A 185 4.45 1.48 0.72
CA ASP A 185 5.80 2.02 0.77
C ASP A 185 6.90 0.97 0.58
N ILE A 186 6.58 -0.33 0.63
CA ILE A 186 7.54 -1.42 0.46
C ILE A 186 7.00 -2.40 -0.57
N ALA A 187 7.80 -2.70 -1.59
CA ALA A 187 7.52 -3.74 -2.56
C ALA A 187 8.65 -4.78 -2.58
N CYS A 188 8.28 -6.06 -2.46
CA CYS A 188 9.20 -7.17 -2.32
C CYS A 188 9.18 -7.97 -3.62
N MET A 189 10.28 -7.90 -4.36
CA MET A 189 10.36 -8.32 -5.76
C MET A 189 10.85 -9.75 -5.91
N SER A 190 10.14 -10.52 -6.74
CA SER A 190 10.57 -11.82 -7.24
C SER A 190 10.44 -11.92 -8.76
N VAL A 191 11.29 -12.76 -9.35
CA VAL A 191 11.23 -13.14 -10.77
C VAL A 191 11.11 -14.65 -10.84
N ASP A 192 10.06 -15.14 -11.51
CA ASP A 192 9.72 -16.56 -11.58
C ASP A 192 9.67 -17.24 -10.20
N GLY A 193 9.18 -16.53 -9.17
CA GLY A 193 9.10 -17.02 -7.80
C GLY A 193 10.42 -17.05 -7.02
N HIS A 194 11.52 -16.59 -7.60
CA HIS A 194 12.82 -16.45 -6.93
C HIS A 194 13.11 -14.99 -6.60
N ASP A 195 13.96 -14.73 -5.60
CA ASP A 195 14.36 -13.37 -5.25
C ASP A 195 14.92 -12.61 -6.46
N ALA A 196 14.42 -11.40 -6.68
CA ALA A 196 14.99 -10.51 -7.68
C ALA A 196 16.46 -10.20 -7.32
N PRO A 197 17.39 -10.29 -8.28
CA PRO A 197 18.80 -10.03 -8.03
C PRO A 197 19.02 -8.54 -7.72
N ALA A 198 19.98 -8.22 -6.83
CA ALA A 198 20.24 -6.85 -6.40
C ALA A 198 20.45 -5.84 -7.54
N PRO A 199 21.19 -6.15 -8.63
CA PRO A 199 21.33 -5.24 -9.76
C PRO A 199 19.99 -4.88 -10.44
N LEU A 200 19.03 -5.81 -10.48
CA LEU A 200 17.70 -5.55 -11.03
C LEU A 200 16.91 -4.61 -10.11
N ILE A 201 16.94 -4.85 -8.81
CA ILE A 201 16.26 -4.00 -7.82
C ILE A 201 16.79 -2.56 -7.89
N GLU A 202 18.12 -2.39 -7.95
CA GLU A 202 18.77 -1.08 -8.08
C GLU A 202 18.39 -0.37 -9.38
N ALA A 203 18.38 -1.09 -10.51
CA ALA A 203 17.99 -0.55 -11.80
C ALA A 203 16.52 -0.07 -11.81
N VAL A 204 15.60 -0.86 -11.25
CA VAL A 204 14.19 -0.48 -11.15
C VAL A 204 14.01 0.70 -10.20
N GLN A 205 14.65 0.70 -9.02
CA GLN A 205 14.58 1.81 -8.06
C GLN A 205 15.04 3.13 -8.70
N ALA A 206 16.16 3.10 -9.44
CA ALA A 206 16.69 4.27 -10.13
C ALA A 206 15.73 4.83 -11.19
N ARG A 207 14.95 3.97 -11.86
CA ARG A 207 13.98 4.37 -12.89
C ARG A 207 12.64 4.83 -12.32
N LEU A 208 12.23 4.33 -11.16
CA LEU A 208 11.06 4.83 -10.45
C LEU A 208 11.29 6.23 -9.87
N GLY A 209 12.52 6.55 -9.48
CA GLY A 209 12.85 7.85 -8.88
C GLY A 209 12.27 8.00 -7.48
N ASP A 210 11.73 9.17 -7.15
CA ASP A 210 11.26 9.53 -5.81
C ASP A 210 9.78 9.14 -5.55
N THR A 211 9.40 7.91 -5.89
CA THR A 211 8.05 7.38 -5.61
C THR A 211 7.82 7.08 -4.13
N GLY A 212 8.87 7.14 -3.29
CA GLY A 212 8.81 6.76 -1.88
C GLY A 212 8.68 5.25 -1.64
N VAL A 213 8.61 4.44 -2.70
CA VAL A 213 8.56 2.98 -2.60
C VAL A 213 9.97 2.43 -2.42
N GLN A 214 10.18 1.70 -1.32
CA GLN A 214 11.38 0.94 -1.05
C GLN A 214 11.27 -0.45 -1.69
N LEU A 215 12.18 -0.75 -2.61
CA LEU A 215 12.27 -2.07 -3.23
C LEU A 215 13.23 -2.98 -2.45
N VAL A 216 12.80 -4.21 -2.19
CA VAL A 216 13.60 -5.26 -1.54
C VAL A 216 13.36 -6.60 -2.23
N SER A 217 14.17 -7.62 -1.95
CA SER A 217 13.90 -8.99 -2.45
C SER A 217 12.68 -9.60 -1.74
N SER A 218 12.01 -10.53 -2.41
CA SER A 218 10.79 -11.19 -1.89
C SER A 218 10.98 -11.86 -0.52
N SER A 219 12.15 -12.46 -0.27
CA SER A 219 12.50 -13.13 0.99
C SER A 219 12.53 -12.20 2.20
N ASN A 220 12.71 -10.90 1.99
CA ASN A 220 12.63 -9.89 3.05
C ASN A 220 11.19 -9.65 3.53
N CYS A 221 10.20 -10.28 2.90
CA CYS A 221 8.80 -10.13 3.25
C CYS A 221 8.15 -11.46 3.64
N GLU A 222 7.08 -11.34 4.41
CA GLU A 222 6.26 -12.44 4.85
C GLU A 222 4.84 -12.24 4.33
N ARG A 223 4.33 -13.28 3.69
CA ARG A 223 2.99 -13.27 3.09
C ARG A 223 1.96 -13.64 4.13
N PHE A 224 0.98 -12.77 4.35
CA PHE A 224 -0.19 -13.08 5.17
C PHE A 224 -1.48 -13.01 4.32
N ALA A 225 -2.43 -13.89 4.61
CA ALA A 225 -3.70 -13.96 3.89
C ALA A 225 -4.77 -13.03 4.45
N ASP A 226 -4.68 -12.74 5.75
CA ASP A 226 -5.63 -11.92 6.49
C ASP A 226 -5.51 -10.43 6.12
N GLU A 227 -6.63 -9.70 6.17
CA GLU A 227 -6.65 -8.24 5.87
C GLU A 227 -5.83 -7.43 6.86
N ASP A 228 -5.83 -7.84 8.12
CA ASP A 228 -5.01 -7.30 9.18
C ASP A 228 -4.34 -8.50 9.86
N PRO A 229 -3.03 -8.74 9.67
CA PRO A 229 -2.03 -7.75 9.26
C PRO A 229 -1.84 -7.43 7.78
N GLY A 230 -2.27 -8.29 6.86
CA GLY A 230 -1.73 -8.32 5.50
C GLY A 230 -0.24 -8.65 5.46
N SER A 231 0.31 -8.76 4.26
CA SER A 231 1.73 -9.05 4.06
C SER A 231 2.64 -7.96 4.63
N ARG A 232 3.78 -8.34 5.22
CA ARG A 232 4.67 -7.40 5.93
C ARG A 232 6.13 -7.58 5.55
N HIS A 233 6.88 -6.50 5.63
CA HIS A 233 8.34 -6.53 5.56
C HIS A 233 8.92 -7.04 6.88
N ARG A 234 9.71 -8.13 6.86
CA ARG A 234 10.20 -8.84 8.04
C ARG A 234 10.98 -7.95 9.00
N ALA A 235 11.88 -7.10 8.47
CA ALA A 235 12.75 -6.30 9.33
C ALA A 235 12.03 -5.12 10.01
N SER A 236 11.01 -4.55 9.36
CA SER A 236 10.34 -3.33 9.85
C SER A 236 8.92 -3.55 10.39
N GLY A 237 8.30 -4.69 10.08
CA GLY A 237 6.88 -4.95 10.35
C GLY A 237 5.90 -4.08 9.55
N ARG A 238 6.37 -3.19 8.68
CA ARG A 238 5.53 -2.34 7.84
C ARG A 238 4.77 -3.17 6.79
N PRO A 239 3.55 -2.74 6.40
CA PRO A 239 2.83 -3.34 5.27
C PRO A 239 3.70 -3.37 4.02
N ALA A 240 3.68 -4.49 3.31
CA ALA A 240 4.45 -4.67 2.10
C ALA A 240 3.63 -5.36 1.01
N MET A 241 3.92 -5.02 -0.24
CA MET A 241 3.38 -5.67 -1.42
C MET A 241 4.38 -6.73 -1.90
N LEU A 242 3.98 -8.00 -2.00
CA LEU A 242 4.78 -9.00 -2.70
C LEU A 242 4.48 -8.88 -4.19
N VAL A 243 5.51 -8.63 -5.00
CA VAL A 243 5.38 -8.46 -6.45
C VAL A 243 6.21 -9.51 -7.17
N ASP A 244 5.60 -10.23 -8.10
CA ASP A 244 6.26 -11.25 -8.91
C ASP A 244 6.03 -10.98 -10.38
N VAL A 245 7.10 -11.10 -11.17
CA VAL A 245 7.03 -11.14 -12.63
C VAL A 245 7.52 -12.51 -13.07
N GLY A 246 6.71 -13.23 -13.83
CA GLY A 246 7.09 -14.56 -14.25
C GLY A 246 6.27 -15.12 -15.38
N ARG A 247 6.51 -16.41 -15.65
CA ARG A 247 5.75 -17.20 -16.62
C ARG A 247 5.79 -16.58 -18.02
N PHE A 248 6.97 -16.09 -18.42
CA PHE A 248 7.17 -15.50 -19.74
C PHE A 248 6.90 -16.52 -20.85
N ARG A 249 6.17 -16.11 -21.88
CA ARG A 249 5.86 -16.89 -23.08
C ARG A 249 6.30 -16.10 -24.30
N ALA A 250 7.36 -16.56 -24.96
CA ALA A 250 7.84 -15.92 -26.16
C ALA A 250 6.96 -16.30 -27.36
N HIS A 251 6.52 -15.29 -28.12
CA HIS A 251 5.79 -15.46 -29.38
C HIS A 251 6.68 -15.11 -30.58
N ALA A 252 7.70 -14.28 -30.35
CA ALA A 252 8.76 -13.93 -31.30
C ALA A 252 10.03 -13.54 -30.52
N ALA A 253 11.15 -13.34 -31.22
CA ALA A 253 12.42 -12.92 -30.60
C ALA A 253 12.29 -11.57 -29.85
N ASP A 254 11.39 -10.71 -30.32
CA ASP A 254 11.13 -9.35 -29.86
C ASP A 254 9.75 -9.16 -29.22
N ALA A 255 8.98 -10.23 -29.01
CA ALA A 255 7.63 -10.15 -28.46
C ALA A 255 7.23 -11.37 -27.62
N GLY A 256 6.42 -11.13 -26.58
CA GLY A 256 5.85 -12.21 -25.79
C GLY A 256 4.85 -11.72 -24.75
N GLU A 257 4.41 -12.64 -23.92
CA GLU A 257 3.49 -12.40 -22.81
C GLU A 257 4.17 -12.72 -21.48
N VAL A 258 3.86 -11.96 -20.44
CA VAL A 258 4.39 -12.18 -19.09
C VAL A 258 3.30 -11.94 -18.05
N GLU A 259 3.33 -12.71 -16.97
CA GLU A 259 2.40 -12.57 -15.86
C GLU A 259 3.01 -11.68 -14.78
N TYR A 260 2.22 -10.73 -14.27
CA TYR A 260 2.54 -9.87 -13.15
C TYR A 260 1.55 -10.12 -12.01
N THR A 261 2.06 -10.29 -10.81
CA THR A 261 1.24 -10.38 -9.60
C THR A 261 1.72 -9.37 -8.57
N ALA A 262 0.78 -8.73 -7.89
CA ALA A 262 1.01 -7.88 -6.73
C ALA A 262 0.04 -8.32 -5.64
N TYR A 263 0.56 -8.75 -4.50
CA TYR A 263 -0.23 -9.35 -3.44
C TYR A 263 0.10 -8.72 -2.09
N HIS A 264 -0.92 -8.21 -1.40
CA HIS A 264 -0.82 -7.80 -0.01
C HIS A 264 -1.66 -8.71 0.90
N HIS A 265 -2.94 -8.91 0.61
CA HIS A 265 -3.82 -9.88 1.28
C HIS A 265 -4.96 -10.33 0.33
N ARG A 266 -5.86 -11.21 0.80
CA ARG A 266 -6.95 -11.79 -0.02
C ARG A 266 -7.95 -10.80 -0.64
N LEU A 267 -7.94 -9.55 -0.17
CA LEU A 267 -8.81 -8.45 -0.62
C LEU A 267 -7.99 -7.26 -1.14
N PHE A 268 -6.69 -7.44 -1.33
CA PHE A 268 -5.82 -6.47 -1.95
C PHE A 268 -4.75 -7.22 -2.73
N ALA A 269 -5.10 -7.52 -3.98
CA ALA A 269 -4.22 -8.20 -4.92
C ALA A 269 -4.52 -7.76 -6.36
N THR A 270 -3.49 -7.75 -7.19
CA THR A 270 -3.58 -7.46 -8.62
C THR A 270 -2.90 -8.57 -9.39
N TYR A 271 -3.56 -9.04 -10.44
CA TYR A 271 -3.06 -10.07 -11.35
C TYR A 271 -3.21 -9.54 -12.77
N ARG A 272 -2.13 -9.52 -13.54
CA ARG A 272 -2.14 -9.04 -14.93
C ARG A 272 -1.36 -9.98 -15.83
N THR A 273 -1.86 -10.14 -17.05
CA THR A 273 -1.10 -10.70 -18.17
C THR A 273 -0.77 -9.53 -19.10
N LEU A 274 0.51 -9.31 -19.34
CA LEU A 274 1.05 -8.17 -20.06
C LEU A 274 1.68 -8.65 -21.37
N GLU A 275 1.40 -7.94 -22.45
CA GLU A 275 2.14 -8.06 -23.70
C GLU A 275 3.39 -7.19 -23.61
N VAL A 276 4.55 -7.81 -23.85
CA VAL A 276 5.85 -7.14 -23.87
C VAL A 276 6.44 -7.22 -25.25
N ARG A 277 7.00 -6.10 -25.71
CA ARG A 277 7.69 -6.03 -27.00
C ARG A 277 8.97 -5.24 -26.88
N ARG A 278 9.91 -5.55 -27.76
CA ARG A 278 11.15 -4.82 -27.88
C ARG A 278 10.98 -3.67 -28.88
N ILE A 279 10.97 -2.46 -28.37
CA ILE A 279 10.83 -1.23 -29.15
C ILE A 279 12.13 -0.43 -28.98
N GLU A 280 12.77 -0.08 -30.10
CA GLU A 280 14.03 0.67 -30.12
C GLU A 280 15.14 0.00 -29.29
N GLY A 281 15.17 -1.34 -29.32
CA GLY A 281 16.17 -2.13 -28.60
C GLY A 281 15.89 -2.34 -27.10
N ARG A 282 14.82 -1.79 -26.53
CA ARG A 282 14.41 -1.98 -25.13
C ARG A 282 13.08 -2.72 -25.03
N TRP A 283 12.97 -3.63 -24.07
CA TRP A 283 11.70 -4.25 -23.72
C TRP A 283 10.78 -3.24 -23.05
N GLN A 284 9.51 -3.24 -23.45
CA GLN A 284 8.47 -2.36 -22.95
C GLN A 284 7.15 -3.13 -22.86
N VAL A 285 6.35 -2.82 -21.85
CA VAL A 285 4.96 -3.27 -21.78
C VAL A 285 4.16 -2.46 -22.80
N VAL A 286 3.55 -3.13 -23.77
CA VAL A 286 2.77 -2.46 -24.83
C VAL A 286 1.27 -2.53 -24.57
N LYS A 287 0.81 -3.56 -23.85
CA LYS A 287 -0.61 -3.78 -23.63
C LYS A 287 -0.88 -4.65 -22.40
N VAL A 288 -1.96 -4.37 -21.69
CA VAL A 288 -2.53 -5.30 -20.70
C VAL A 288 -3.53 -6.21 -21.42
N LEU A 289 -3.24 -7.52 -21.49
CA LEU A 289 -4.08 -8.50 -22.17
C LEU A 289 -5.23 -8.97 -21.27
N ARG A 290 -4.93 -9.20 -20.00
CA ARG A 290 -5.89 -9.59 -18.95
C ARG A 290 -5.49 -8.94 -17.65
N GLY A 291 -6.48 -8.55 -16.84
CA GLY A 291 -6.24 -7.91 -15.56
C GLY A 291 -7.39 -8.13 -14.59
N ALA A 292 -7.06 -8.44 -13.35
CA ALA A 292 -7.97 -8.44 -12.22
C ALA A 292 -7.32 -7.69 -11.06
N SER A 293 -8.09 -6.80 -10.42
CA SER A 293 -7.71 -6.15 -9.17
C SER A 293 -8.83 -6.39 -8.17
N ILE A 294 -8.44 -6.81 -6.97
CA ILE A 294 -9.33 -7.01 -5.83
C ILE A 294 -9.04 -5.92 -4.83
#